data_AF-A0A5N7MXB2-F1
#
_entry.id   AF-A0A5N7MXB2-F1
#
_cell.length_a   1.000
_cell.length_b   1.000
_cell.length_c   1.000
_cell.angle_alpha   90.00
_cell.angle_beta   90.00
_cell.angle_gamma   90.00
#
_symmetry.space_group_name_H-M   'P 1'
#
loop_
_entity.id
_entity.type
_entity.pdbx_description
1 polymer ?
#
loop_
_entity_poly.entity_id
_entity_poly.type
_entity_poly.pdbx_seq_one_letter_code
_entity_poly.pdbx_strand_id
1 'polypeptide(L)' 'MAGKLRMSVAFRDARELGDWLARHHDNSSELWVQIFKAGSGRPSVTWTDCVVEGRWCIIERWAACTP' A
#
# COMPACT_ATOMS: atom_id res chain seq x y z
N MET A 1 12.55 15.86 -20.55
CA MET A 1 11.51 15.41 -19.61
C MET A 1 12.03 14.19 -18.85
N ALA A 2 12.88 14.39 -17.83
CA ALA A 2 13.36 13.29 -17.01
C ALA A 2 12.25 12.90 -16.03
N GLY A 3 11.59 11.77 -16.30
CA GLY A 3 10.56 11.23 -15.42
C GLY A 3 11.14 11.01 -14.03
N LYS A 4 10.55 11.68 -13.03
CA LYS A 4 10.83 11.45 -11.61
C LYS A 4 10.69 9.94 -11.36
N LEU A 5 11.79 9.23 -11.09
CA LEU A 5 11.71 7.84 -10.64
C LEU A 5 10.97 7.87 -9.30
N ARG A 6 9.69 7.54 -9.34
CA ARG A 6 8.89 7.40 -8.12
C ARG A 6 9.30 6.08 -7.49
N MET A 7 9.87 6.15 -6.29
CA MET A 7 10.19 4.95 -5.51
C MET A 7 8.88 4.20 -5.30
N SER A 8 8.75 3.04 -5.93
CA SER A 8 7.57 2.17 -5.81
C SER A 8 7.92 0.99 -4.91
N VAL A 9 6.95 0.56 -4.12
CA VAL A 9 7.09 -0.54 -3.17
C VAL A 9 6.26 -1.71 -3.68
N ALA A 10 6.87 -2.89 -3.74
CA ALA A 10 6.18 -4.13 -4.04
C ALA A 10 5.75 -4.79 -2.73
N PHE A 11 4.46 -5.06 -2.60
CA PHE A 11 3.88 -5.79 -1.47
C PHE A 11 3.43 -7.16 -1.94
N ARG A 12 3.69 -8.19 -1.15
CA ARG A 12 3.33 -9.59 -1.44
C ARG A 12 1.86 -9.87 -1.21
N ASP A 13 1.26 -9.24 -0.22
CA ASP A 13 -0.14 -9.42 0.19
C ASP A 13 -0.72 -8.17 0.86
N ALA A 14 -2.04 -8.18 1.09
CA ALA A 14 -2.77 -7.05 1.68
C ALA A 14 -2.28 -6.69 3.10
N ARG A 15 -1.80 -7.68 3.86
CA ARG A 15 -1.31 -7.47 5.23
C ARG A 15 -0.03 -6.66 5.24
N GLU A 16 0.90 -6.97 4.34
CA GLU A 16 2.16 -6.23 4.22
C GLU A 16 1.90 -4.76 3.83
N LEU A 17 0.89 -4.51 2.99
CA LEU A 17 0.43 -3.16 2.66
C LEU A 17 -0.18 -2.46 3.89
N GLY A 18 -1.08 -3.14 4.61
CA GLY A 18 -1.71 -2.60 5.83
C GLY A 18 -0.70 -2.26 6.93
N ASP A 19 0.29 -3.12 7.16
CA ASP A 19 1.37 -2.90 8.12
C ASP A 19 2.24 -1.69 7.73
N TRP A 20 2.48 -1.50 6.43
CA TRP A 20 3.19 -0.32 5.93
C TRP A 20 2.40 0.96 6.17
N LEU A 21 1.10 0.96 5.82
CA LEU A 21 0.20 2.08 6.01
C LEU A 21 0.11 2.46 7.50
N ALA A 22 -0.08 1.49 8.39
CA ALA A 22 -0.12 1.74 9.83
C ALA A 22 1.13 2.47 10.35
N ARG A 23 2.32 2.20 9.78
CA ARG A 23 3.58 2.82 10.20
C ARG A 23 3.89 4.16 9.54
N HIS A 24 3.39 4.40 8.31
CA HIS A 24 3.85 5.52 7.49
C HIS A 24 2.76 6.52 7.09
N HIS A 25 1.48 6.23 7.36
CA HIS A 25 0.36 7.08 6.93
C HIS A 25 0.45 8.53 7.41
N ASP A 26 0.94 8.77 8.64
CA ASP A 26 1.07 10.13 9.18
C ASP A 26 2.19 10.95 8.51
N ASN A 27 3.21 10.29 7.94
CA ASN A 27 4.41 10.95 7.41
C ASN A 27 4.53 10.86 5.88
N SER A 28 3.68 10.07 5.22
CA SER A 28 3.74 9.84 3.78
C SER A 28 2.46 10.32 3.11
N SER A 29 2.56 11.37 2.29
CA SER A 29 1.42 11.91 1.54
C SER A 29 1.04 11.07 0.31
N GLU A 30 1.94 10.23 -0.18
CA GLU A 30 1.73 9.40 -1.37
C GLU A 30 2.52 8.09 -1.25
N LEU A 31 1.93 6.98 -1.71
CA LEU A 31 2.59 5.69 -1.86
C LEU A 31 2.36 5.17 -3.29
N TRP A 32 3.44 4.77 -3.95
CA TRP A 32 3.37 4.09 -5.24
C TRP A 32 3.49 2.57 -5.03
N VAL A 33 2.42 1.85 -5.35
CA VAL A 33 2.35 0.39 -5.20
C VAL A 33 2.66 -0.30 -6.53
N GLN A 34 3.57 -1.27 -6.50
CA GLN A 34 3.86 -2.11 -7.66
C GLN A 34 2.97 -3.36 -7.66
N ILE A 35 2.01 -3.41 -8.59
CA ILE A 35 1.12 -4.55 -8.82
C ILE A 35 1.64 -5.36 -10.01
N PHE A 36 1.82 -6.67 -9.83
CA PHE A 36 2.26 -7.56 -10.89
C PHE A 36 1.07 -8.14 -11.66
N LYS A 37 1.26 -8.44 -12.95
CA LYS A 37 0.22 -9.06 -13.77
C LYS A 37 -0.12 -10.46 -13.27
N ALA A 38 -1.38 -10.86 -13.41
CA ALA A 38 -1.81 -12.24 -13.20
C ALA A 38 -0.99 -13.19 -14.08
N GLY A 39 -0.52 -14.30 -13.50
CA GLY A 39 0.35 -15.27 -14.18
C GLY A 39 1.84 -14.92 -14.23
N SER A 40 2.27 -13.80 -13.61
CA SER A 40 3.70 -13.44 -13.53
C SER A 40 4.53 -14.31 -12.57
N GLY A 41 3.89 -15.22 -11.82
CA GLY A 41 4.54 -16.06 -10.82
C GLY A 41 5.02 -15.33 -9.57
N ARG A 42 4.82 -14.01 -9.49
CA ARG A 42 5.20 -13.18 -8.33
C ARG A 42 3.96 -12.85 -7.50
N PRO A 43 3.94 -13.15 -6.20
CA PRO A 43 2.85 -12.73 -5.33
C PRO A 43 2.86 -11.21 -5.23
N SER A 44 1.69 -10.60 -5.44
CA SER A 44 1.51 -9.17 -5.26
C SER A 44 0.11 -8.83 -4.83
N VAL A 45 -0.02 -7.69 -4.15
CA VAL A 45 -1.33 -7.09 -3.87
C VAL A 45 -2.13 -6.86 -5.15
N THR A 46 -3.44 -7.02 -5.05
CA THR A 46 -4.38 -6.66 -6.11
C THR A 46 -4.84 -5.21 -5.95
N TRP A 47 -5.46 -4.65 -6.98
CA TRP A 47 -6.07 -3.33 -6.88
C TRP A 47 -7.14 -3.27 -5.78
N THR A 48 -7.92 -4.35 -5.64
CA THR A 48 -8.94 -4.47 -4.58
C THR A 48 -8.29 -4.38 -3.21
N ASP A 49 -7.17 -5.07 -2.97
CA ASP A 49 -6.44 -4.99 -1.70
C ASP A 49 -5.99 -3.56 -1.41
N CYS A 50 -5.47 -2.84 -2.41
CA CYS A 50 -5.06 -1.44 -2.23
C CYS A 50 -6.21 -0.53 -1.79
N VAL A 51 -7.38 -0.66 -2.41
CA VAL A 51 -8.56 0.15 -2.07
C VAL A 51 -9.11 -0.23 -0.71
N VAL A 52 -9.18 -1.53 -0.43
CA VAL A 52 -9.67 -2.06 0.84
C VAL A 52 -8.76 -1.58 1.96
N GLU A 53 -7.45 -1.87 1.93
CA GLU A 53 -6.48 -1.45 2.96
C GLU A 53 -6.41 0.07 3.12
N GLY A 54 -6.42 0.83 2.02
CA GLY A 54 -6.46 2.29 2.08
C GLY A 54 -7.73 2.82 2.75
N ARG A 55 -8.89 2.23 2.44
CA ARG A 55 -10.16 2.57 3.09
C ARG A 55 -10.14 2.22 4.59
N TRP A 56 -9.63 1.04 4.97
CA TRP A 56 -9.52 0.66 6.38
C TRP A 56 -8.60 1.61 7.14
N CYS A 57 -7.47 2.02 6.54
CA CYS A 57 -6.56 2.99 7.12
C CYS A 57 -7.24 4.33 7.42
N ILE A 58 -8.08 4.83 6.50
CA ILE A 58 -8.72 6.15 6.63
C ILE A 58 -9.92 6.14 7.59
N ILE A 59 -10.69 5.05 7.64
CA ILE A 59 -11.99 5.04 8.35
C ILE A 59 -11.91 4.35 9.72
N GLU A 60 -11.30 3.16 9.79
CA GLU A 60 -11.50 2.26 10.94
C GLU A 60 -10.22 2.00 11.74
N ARG A 61 -9.06 1.99 11.08
CA ARG A 61 -7.79 1.59 11.70
C ARG A 61 -7.02 2.77 12.31
N TRP A 62 -7.32 4.02 11.93
CA TRP A 62 -6.62 5.20 12.48
C TRP A 62 -6.77 5.32 14.00
N ALA A 63 -7.99 5.09 14.52
CA ALA A 63 -8.27 5.14 15.97
C ALA A 63 -7.64 4.01 16.80
N ALA A 64 -7.21 2.92 16.16
CA ALA A 64 -6.57 1.78 16.84
C ALA A 64 -5.03 1.85 16.79
N CYS A 65 -4.46 2.74 15.97
CA CYS A 65 -3.02 2.92 15.81
C CYS A 65 -2.47 4.21 16.48
N THR A 66 -3.35 5.06 17.02
CA THR A 66 -2.97 6.19 17.88
C THR A 66 -2.82 5.71 19.33
N PRO A 67 -1.72 6.04 20.04
CA PRO A 67 -1.60 5.76 21.47
C PRO A 67 -2.61 6.54 22.32
#